data_AF-A0A5C5U816-F1
#
_entry.id   AF-A0A5C5U816-F1
#
_cell.length_a   1.000
_cell.length_b   1.000
_cell.length_c   1.000
_cell.angle_alpha   90.00
_cell.angle_beta   90.00
_cell.angle_gamma   90.00
#
_symmetry.space_group_name_H-M   'P 1'
#
loop_
_entity.id
_entity.type
_entity.pdbx_description
1 polymer ?
#
loop_
_entity_poly.entity_id
_entity_poly.type
_entity_poly.pdbx_seq_one_letter_code
_entity_poly.pdbx_strand_id
1 'polypeptide(L)'
;MSRGPRRDGVDPVARTRSRRRALQAVYAMQLSGVDARNAIAQFAHEQAHEVADLEYFEDLVRGVGKHRAELDAALQPFLDRAVEEVDPIERAMLRIAAYELRHRLDVPFRVVIDEALRTVKRFGSEHGHTYVNGVLDRAAAQWRATEVQAARG
;
A
#
# COMPACT_ATOMS: atom_id res chain seq x y z
N MET A 1 -15.55 22.13 6.49
CA MET A 1 -14.71 22.85 5.53
C MET A 1 -14.29 21.87 4.44
N SER A 2 -15.05 21.80 3.35
CA SER A 2 -14.81 20.83 2.27
C SER A 2 -13.71 21.36 1.35
N ARG A 3 -12.57 20.67 1.28
CA ARG A 3 -11.54 20.95 0.28
C ARG A 3 -12.10 20.54 -1.07
N GLY A 4 -12.23 21.49 -2.00
CA GLY A 4 -12.71 21.23 -3.36
C GLY A 4 -11.88 20.17 -4.09
N PRO A 5 -12.46 19.50 -5.10
CA PRO A 5 -11.79 18.42 -5.82
C PRO A 5 -10.52 18.94 -6.50
N ARG A 6 -9.43 18.18 -6.38
CA ARG A 6 -8.17 18.48 -7.09
C ARG A 6 -8.36 18.21 -8.59
N ARG A 7 -7.55 18.89 -9.42
CA ARG A 7 -7.68 19.08 -10.89
C ARG A 7 -7.67 17.81 -11.76
N ASP A 8 -7.54 16.65 -11.14
CA ASP A 8 -7.23 15.35 -11.72
C ASP A 8 -8.40 14.35 -11.57
N GLY A 9 -9.51 14.76 -10.95
CA GLY A 9 -10.72 13.93 -10.82
C GLY A 9 -10.61 12.78 -9.81
N VAL A 10 -9.46 12.60 -9.18
CA VAL A 10 -9.19 11.58 -8.16
C VAL A 10 -9.65 12.07 -6.79
N ASP A 11 -10.56 11.33 -6.14
CA ASP A 11 -10.98 11.59 -4.76
C ASP A 11 -9.95 11.00 -3.77
N PRO A 12 -9.21 11.83 -3.00
CA PRO A 12 -8.24 11.35 -2.03
C PRO A 12 -8.86 10.48 -0.94
N VAL A 13 -10.09 10.78 -0.51
CA VAL A 13 -10.79 10.00 0.52
C VAL A 13 -11.12 8.62 -0.02
N ALA A 14 -11.60 8.54 -1.28
CA ALA A 14 -11.84 7.28 -1.95
C ALA A 14 -10.57 6.45 -2.09
N ARG A 15 -9.43 7.07 -2.44
CA ARG A 15 -8.11 6.41 -2.52
C ARG A 15 -7.60 5.90 -1.18
N THR A 16 -7.75 6.67 -0.11
CA THR A 16 -7.44 6.22 1.27
C THR A 16 -8.26 4.99 1.63
N ARG A 17 -9.56 4.96 1.28
CA ARG A 17 -10.42 3.80 1.52
C ARG A 17 -10.01 2.60 0.68
N SER A 18 -9.64 2.80 -0.58
CA SER A 18 -9.11 1.74 -1.43
C SER A 18 -7.86 1.08 -0.86
N ARG A 19 -6.90 1.86 -0.31
CA ARG A 19 -5.71 1.30 0.35
C ARG A 19 -6.05 0.48 1.58
N ARG A 20 -6.99 0.96 2.41
CA ARG A 20 -7.45 0.20 3.58
C ARG A 20 -8.07 -1.14 3.20
N ARG A 21 -8.89 -1.15 2.15
CA ARG A 21 -9.47 -2.39 1.62
C ARG A 21 -8.41 -3.29 1.01
N ALA A 22 -7.48 -2.72 0.25
CA ALA A 22 -6.37 -3.46 -0.34
C ALA A 22 -5.54 -4.14 0.75
N LEU A 23 -5.30 -3.47 1.89
CA LEU A 23 -4.63 -4.07 3.04
C LEU A 23 -5.37 -5.32 3.53
N GLN A 24 -6.68 -5.24 3.74
CA GLN A 24 -7.47 -6.38 4.21
C GLN A 24 -7.45 -7.54 3.20
N ALA A 25 -7.58 -7.25 1.90
CA ALA A 25 -7.54 -8.25 0.84
C ALA A 25 -6.15 -8.92 0.74
N VAL A 26 -5.08 -8.13 0.71
CA VAL A 26 -3.70 -8.64 0.66
C VAL A 26 -3.37 -9.42 1.93
N TYR A 27 -3.82 -8.98 3.10
CA TYR A 27 -3.73 -9.74 4.35
C TYR A 27 -4.40 -11.11 4.23
N ALA A 28 -5.66 -11.15 3.75
CA ALA A 28 -6.38 -12.41 3.54
C ALA A 28 -5.64 -13.34 2.56
N MET A 29 -5.16 -12.82 1.42
CA MET A 29 -4.37 -13.58 0.44
C MET A 29 -3.11 -14.21 1.06
N GLN A 30 -2.42 -13.50 1.95
CA GLN A 30 -1.21 -14.01 2.58
C GLN A 30 -1.48 -15.13 3.58
N LEU A 31 -2.62 -15.10 4.27
CA LEU A 31 -2.96 -16.10 5.29
C LEU A 31 -3.64 -17.34 4.71
N SER A 32 -4.58 -17.13 3.78
CA SER A 32 -5.41 -18.19 3.21
C SER A 32 -4.85 -18.78 1.92
N GLY A 33 -3.86 -18.12 1.31
CA GLY A 33 -3.31 -18.53 0.02
C GLY A 33 -4.26 -18.32 -1.17
N VAL A 34 -5.41 -17.68 -0.97
CA VAL A 34 -6.33 -17.35 -2.07
C VAL A 34 -5.70 -16.36 -3.04
N ASP A 35 -6.02 -16.51 -4.32
CA ASP A 35 -5.54 -15.61 -5.35
C ASP A 35 -6.24 -14.23 -5.30
N ALA A 36 -5.65 -13.25 -6.00
CA ALA A 36 -6.15 -11.89 -6.05
C ALA A 36 -7.59 -11.80 -6.61
N ARG A 37 -7.97 -12.67 -7.55
CA ARG A 37 -9.31 -12.65 -8.15
C ARG A 37 -10.36 -13.03 -7.12
N ASN A 38 -10.12 -14.09 -6.36
CA ASN A 38 -11.01 -14.55 -5.32
C ASN A 38 -11.08 -13.56 -4.16
N ALA A 39 -9.95 -12.96 -3.77
CA ALA A 39 -9.94 -11.91 -2.76
C ALA A 39 -10.80 -10.72 -3.19
N ILE A 40 -10.65 -10.21 -4.43
CA ILE A 40 -11.47 -9.11 -4.95
C ILE A 40 -12.96 -9.48 -4.96
N ALA A 41 -13.30 -10.69 -5.40
CA ALA A 41 -14.68 -11.15 -5.47
C ALA A 41 -15.35 -11.25 -4.09
N GLN A 42 -14.63 -11.70 -3.06
CA GLN A 42 -15.13 -11.72 -1.68
C GLN A 42 -15.45 -10.30 -1.18
N PHE A 43 -14.56 -9.34 -1.45
CA PHE A 43 -14.76 -7.95 -1.05
C PHE A 43 -15.86 -7.22 -1.85
N ALA A 44 -16.13 -7.62 -3.09
CA ALA A 44 -17.24 -7.07 -3.88
C ALA A 44 -18.62 -7.48 -3.33
N HIS A 45 -18.68 -8.62 -2.62
CA HIS A 45 -19.92 -9.13 -2.04
C HIS A 45 -20.23 -8.53 -0.66
N GLU A 46 -19.19 -8.15 0.09
CA GLU A 46 -19.32 -7.41 1.35
C GLU A 46 -19.69 -5.94 1.06
N GLN A 47 -20.98 -5.61 1.14
CA GLN A 47 -21.50 -4.26 0.86
C GLN A 47 -20.67 -3.17 1.52
N ALA A 48 -19.93 -2.45 0.68
CA ALA A 48 -19.05 -1.37 1.05
C ALA A 48 -19.83 -0.13 1.49
N HIS A 49 -20.12 0.01 2.79
CA HIS A 49 -20.70 1.24 3.40
C HIS A 49 -19.87 2.52 3.18
N GLU A 50 -18.66 2.40 2.62
CA GLU A 50 -17.78 3.51 2.29
C GLU A 50 -17.47 3.56 0.79
N VAL A 51 -17.70 4.69 0.15
CA VAL A 51 -17.34 4.90 -1.26
C VAL A 51 -15.81 4.88 -1.40
N ALA A 52 -15.27 3.88 -2.09
CA ALA A 52 -13.85 3.74 -2.41
C ALA A 52 -13.67 3.77 -3.94
N ASP A 53 -12.47 4.11 -4.38
CA ASP A 53 -12.08 4.01 -5.79
C ASP A 53 -11.84 2.51 -6.10
N LEU A 54 -12.84 1.86 -6.68
CA LEU A 54 -12.82 0.41 -6.90
C LEU A 54 -11.72 0.01 -7.89
N GLU A 55 -11.52 0.80 -8.94
CA GLU A 55 -10.47 0.56 -9.93
C GLU A 55 -9.09 0.61 -9.27
N TYR A 56 -8.85 1.61 -8.41
CA TYR A 56 -7.61 1.69 -7.66
C TYR A 56 -7.43 0.52 -6.69
N PHE A 57 -8.49 0.12 -5.98
CA PHE A 57 -8.44 -1.03 -5.09
C PHE A 57 -8.06 -2.31 -5.85
N GLU A 58 -8.73 -2.60 -6.97
CA GLU A 58 -8.45 -3.77 -7.77
C GLU A 58 -7.02 -3.76 -8.33
N ASP A 59 -6.56 -2.61 -8.81
CA ASP A 59 -5.18 -2.45 -9.31
C ASP A 59 -4.15 -2.79 -8.23
N LEU A 60 -4.32 -2.28 -7.00
CA LEU A 60 -3.42 -2.60 -5.89
C LEU A 60 -3.40 -4.09 -5.57
N VAL A 61 -4.58 -4.74 -5.46
CA VAL A 61 -4.66 -6.15 -5.07
C VAL A 61 -4.12 -7.06 -6.18
N ARG A 62 -4.47 -6.81 -7.45
CA ARG A 62 -3.95 -7.56 -8.60
C ARG A 62 -2.46 -7.33 -8.77
N GLY A 63 -2.01 -6.09 -8.63
CA GLY A 63 -0.62 -5.69 -8.73
C GLY A 63 0.26 -6.40 -7.71
N VAL A 64 -0.12 -6.35 -6.43
CA VAL A 64 0.57 -7.08 -5.37
C VAL A 64 0.55 -8.59 -5.61
N GLY A 65 -0.60 -9.16 -5.98
CA GLY A 65 -0.69 -10.60 -6.28
C GLY A 65 0.23 -11.04 -7.43
N LYS A 66 0.28 -10.26 -8.51
CA LYS A 66 1.09 -10.55 -9.70
C LYS A 66 2.59 -10.36 -9.45
N HIS A 67 2.97 -9.33 -8.70
CA HIS A 67 4.37 -8.96 -8.49
C HIS A 67 4.93 -9.42 -7.14
N ARG A 68 4.22 -10.26 -6.38
CA ARG A 68 4.59 -10.64 -5.00
C ARG A 68 6.08 -10.99 -4.83
N ALA A 69 6.58 -11.95 -5.60
CA ALA A 69 7.97 -12.39 -5.47
C ALA A 69 8.99 -11.28 -5.81
N GLU A 70 8.67 -10.44 -6.79
CA GLU A 70 9.50 -9.29 -7.17
C GLU A 70 9.49 -8.20 -6.10
N LEU A 71 8.32 -7.92 -5.51
CA LEU A 71 8.16 -6.95 -4.43
C LEU A 71 8.90 -7.41 -3.18
N ASP A 72 8.79 -8.70 -2.83
CA ASP A 72 9.49 -9.28 -1.69
C ASP A 72 11.01 -9.20 -1.85
N ALA A 73 11.53 -9.62 -3.01
CA ALA A 73 12.95 -9.53 -3.32
C ALA A 73 13.46 -8.08 -3.29
N ALA A 74 12.65 -7.13 -3.75
CA ALA A 74 13.02 -5.71 -3.74
C ALA A 74 12.95 -5.08 -2.35
N LEU A 75 12.03 -5.53 -1.49
CA LEU A 75 11.92 -5.07 -0.11
C LEU A 75 13.04 -5.62 0.78
N GLN A 76 13.48 -6.85 0.53
CA GLN A 76 14.43 -7.58 1.38
C GLN A 76 15.69 -6.78 1.79
N PRO A 77 16.37 -6.00 0.93
CA PRO A 77 17.52 -5.20 1.32
C PRO A 77 17.23 -4.11 2.36
N PHE A 78 15.96 -3.72 2.52
CA PHE A 78 15.52 -2.72 3.49
C PHE A 78 14.99 -3.36 4.79
N LEU A 79 14.81 -4.68 4.82
CA LEU A 79 14.33 -5.38 6.01
C LEU A 79 15.51 -5.87 6.86
N ASP A 80 15.26 -5.98 8.17
CA ASP A 80 16.19 -6.52 9.16
C ASP A 80 16.04 -8.05 9.37
N ARG A 81 15.07 -8.65 8.69
CA ARG A 81 14.65 -10.05 8.78
C ARG A 81 14.09 -10.53 7.45
N ALA A 82 13.77 -11.80 7.30
CA ALA A 82 13.10 -12.28 6.09
C ALA A 82 11.71 -11.63 5.94
N VAL A 83 11.27 -11.37 4.71
CA VAL A 83 9.93 -10.79 4.45
C VAL A 83 8.84 -11.60 5.16
N GLU A 84 8.98 -12.92 5.22
CA GLU A 84 8.04 -13.84 5.85
C GLU A 84 7.94 -13.68 7.38
N GLU A 85 8.98 -13.15 8.02
CA GLU A 85 9.08 -12.94 9.48
C GLU A 85 8.55 -11.57 9.92
N VAL A 86 8.21 -10.69 8.97
CA VAL A 86 7.53 -9.41 9.25
C VAL A 86 6.08 -9.68 9.63
N ASP A 87 5.55 -8.90 10.59
CA ASP A 87 4.15 -8.99 11.01
C ASP A 87 3.21 -8.97 9.78
N PRO A 88 2.18 -9.83 9.70
CA PRO A 88 1.38 -9.95 8.49
C PRO A 88 0.69 -8.67 8.04
N ILE A 89 0.34 -7.75 8.96
CA ILE A 89 -0.24 -6.43 8.64
C ILE A 89 0.84 -5.52 8.06
N GLU A 90 1.99 -5.43 8.71
CA GLU A 90 3.13 -4.63 8.22
C GLU A 90 3.59 -5.12 6.86
N ARG A 91 3.72 -6.44 6.69
CA ARG A 91 4.09 -7.10 5.42
C ARG A 91 3.09 -6.82 4.31
N ALA A 92 1.79 -6.89 4.61
CA ALA A 92 0.74 -6.52 3.66
C ALA A 92 0.92 -5.06 3.18
N MET A 93 1.13 -4.15 4.13
CA MET A 93 1.27 -2.73 3.82
C MET A 93 2.55 -2.44 3.04
N LEU A 94 3.67 -3.04 3.42
CA LEU A 94 4.94 -2.89 2.72
C LEU A 94 4.83 -3.35 1.26
N ARG A 95 4.15 -4.47 1.00
CA ARG A 95 3.88 -4.94 -0.37
C ARG A 95 3.06 -3.95 -1.18
N ILE A 96 1.98 -3.41 -0.61
CA ILE A 96 1.13 -2.41 -1.27
C ILE A 96 1.91 -1.13 -1.55
N ALA A 97 2.63 -0.60 -0.56
CA ALA A 97 3.41 0.63 -0.72
C ALA A 97 4.57 0.43 -1.71
N ALA A 98 5.23 -0.73 -1.70
CA ALA A 98 6.26 -1.06 -2.69
C ALA A 98 5.69 -1.13 -4.11
N TYR A 99 4.49 -1.71 -4.28
CA TYR A 99 3.81 -1.70 -5.57
C TYR A 99 3.53 -0.26 -6.04
N GLU A 100 2.99 0.59 -5.16
CA GLU A 100 2.74 2.00 -5.50
C GLU A 100 4.03 2.74 -5.86
N LEU A 101 5.08 2.64 -5.05
CA LEU A 101 6.36 3.33 -5.29
C LEU A 101 7.01 2.91 -6.62
N ARG A 102 6.86 1.66 -7.04
CA ARG A 102 7.53 1.11 -8.23
C ARG A 102 6.68 1.17 -9.50
N HIS A 103 5.35 1.10 -9.39
CA HIS A 103 4.45 1.01 -10.55
C HIS A 103 3.46 2.17 -10.69
N ARG A 104 3.19 2.92 -9.61
CA ARG A 104 2.23 4.04 -9.60
C ARG A 104 2.94 5.37 -9.53
N LEU A 105 3.64 5.73 -10.62
CA LEU A 105 4.38 6.99 -10.66
C LEU A 105 3.47 8.23 -10.62
N ASP A 106 2.18 8.05 -10.91
CA ASP A 106 1.10 9.02 -10.75
C ASP A 106 0.84 9.41 -9.29
N VAL A 107 1.32 8.61 -8.32
CA VAL A 107 1.18 8.88 -6.90
C VAL A 107 2.51 9.39 -6.34
N PRO A 108 2.56 10.60 -5.75
CA PRO A 108 3.80 11.12 -5.16
C PRO A 108 4.30 10.24 -4.01
N PHE A 109 5.62 10.04 -3.89
CA PHE A 109 6.18 9.11 -2.89
C PHE A 109 5.76 9.44 -1.46
N ARG A 110 5.70 10.74 -1.10
CA ARG A 110 5.27 11.19 0.23
C ARG A 110 3.83 10.78 0.53
N VAL A 111 2.94 10.82 -0.47
CA VAL A 111 1.55 10.40 -0.31
C VAL A 111 1.47 8.89 -0.07
N VAL A 112 2.28 8.09 -0.78
CA VAL A 112 2.34 6.63 -0.56
C VAL A 112 2.77 6.33 0.87
N ILE A 113 3.86 6.96 1.35
CA ILE A 113 4.38 6.77 2.70
C ILE A 113 3.34 7.22 3.74
N ASP A 114 2.83 8.45 3.65
CA ASP A 114 1.86 8.99 4.61
C ASP A 114 0.61 8.10 4.75
N GLU A 115 0.08 7.61 3.63
CA GLU A 115 -1.10 6.75 3.62
C GLU A 115 -0.79 5.34 4.15
N ALA A 116 0.40 4.80 3.89
CA ALA A 116 0.84 3.54 4.47
C ALA A 116 0.91 3.64 6.01
N LEU A 117 1.50 4.71 6.54
CA LEU A 117 1.60 4.94 7.99
C LEU A 117 0.22 5.10 8.63
N ARG A 118 -0.67 5.90 8.03
CA ARG A 118 -2.05 6.07 8.52
C ARG A 118 -2.81 4.75 8.53
N THR A 119 -2.60 3.92 7.52
CA THR A 119 -3.27 2.62 7.40
C THR A 119 -2.73 1.65 8.44
N VAL A 120 -1.41 1.56 8.62
CA VAL A 120 -0.81 0.69 9.66
C VAL A 120 -1.19 1.15 11.06
N LYS A 121 -1.25 2.45 11.35
CA LYS A 121 -1.76 2.95 12.64
C LYS A 121 -3.20 2.53 12.95
N ARG A 122 -3.99 2.21 11.92
CA ARG A 122 -5.38 1.77 12.08
C ARG A 122 -5.51 0.27 12.32
N PHE A 123 -4.60 -0.55 11.78
CA PHE A 123 -4.73 -2.02 11.77
C PHE A 123 -3.61 -2.77 12.48
N GLY A 124 -2.44 -2.15 12.65
CA GLY A 124 -1.25 -2.74 13.23
C GLY A 124 -1.06 -2.42 14.71
N SER A 125 0.08 -2.84 15.24
CA SER A 125 0.48 -2.59 16.63
C SER A 125 0.82 -1.11 16.88
N GLU A 126 0.89 -0.73 18.16
CA GLU A 126 1.27 0.64 18.59
C GLU A 126 2.58 1.11 17.97
N HIS A 127 3.51 0.20 17.66
CA HIS A 127 4.84 0.52 17.12
C HIS A 127 5.05 0.14 15.64
N GLY A 128 4.13 -0.60 15.00
CA GLY A 128 4.34 -1.10 13.64
C GLY A 128 4.51 -0.03 12.57
N HIS A 129 3.94 1.16 12.81
CA HIS A 129 4.07 2.29 11.89
C HIS A 129 5.51 2.83 11.83
N THR A 130 6.29 2.78 12.91
CA THR A 130 7.68 3.24 12.92
C THR A 130 8.56 2.33 12.07
N TYR A 131 8.33 1.02 12.15
CA TYR A 131 9.03 0.04 11.32
C TYR A 131 8.75 0.27 9.84
N VAL A 132 7.46 0.35 9.47
CA VAL A 132 7.04 0.60 8.08
C VAL A 132 7.61 1.92 7.56
N ASN A 133 7.64 2.97 8.38
CA ASN A 133 8.25 4.24 7.98
C ASN A 133 9.73 4.08 7.61
N GLY A 134 10.53 3.47 8.51
CA GLY A 134 11.97 3.31 8.29
C GLY A 134 12.33 2.44 7.09
N VAL A 135 11.49 1.46 6.75
CA VAL A 135 11.64 0.66 5.53
C VAL A 135 11.30 1.49 4.29
N LEU A 136 10.12 2.14 4.28
CA LEU A 136 9.65 2.88 3.11
C LEU A 136 10.47 4.14 2.80
N ASP A 137 11.01 4.83 3.81
CA ASP A 137 11.89 5.98 3.60
C ASP A 137 13.16 5.57 2.84
N ARG A 138 13.79 4.46 3.24
CA ARG A 138 14.98 3.92 2.57
C ARG A 138 14.65 3.41 1.17
N ALA A 139 13.54 2.69 1.02
CA ALA A 139 13.09 2.19 -0.26
C ALA A 139 12.77 3.33 -1.25
N ALA A 140 12.04 4.37 -0.81
CA ALA A 140 11.72 5.53 -1.63
C ALA A 140 12.97 6.35 -2.00
N ALA A 141 13.93 6.50 -1.08
CA ALA A 141 15.21 7.17 -1.39
C ALA A 141 15.96 6.50 -2.55
N GLN A 142 15.82 5.17 -2.71
CA GLN A 142 16.42 4.42 -3.81
C GLN A 142 15.53 4.40 -5.06
N TRP A 143 14.24 4.06 -4.93
CA TRP A 143 13.34 3.85 -6.07
C TRP A 143 12.76 5.14 -6.67
N ARG A 144 12.69 6.20 -5.86
CA ARG A 144 12.13 7.51 -6.24
C ARG A 144 13.16 8.62 -6.06
N ALA A 145 14.46 8.31 -6.25
CA ALA A 145 15.57 9.20 -5.97
C ALA A 145 15.40 10.62 -6.55
N THR A 146 14.97 10.72 -7.81
CA THR A 146 14.70 12.02 -8.47
C THR A 146 13.64 12.83 -7.75
N GLU A 147 12.52 12.19 -7.36
CA GLU A 147 11.44 12.86 -6.65
C GLU A 147 11.86 13.25 -5.21
N VAL A 148 12.60 12.38 -4.54
CA VAL A 148 13.14 12.63 -3.19
C VAL A 148 14.13 13.80 -3.19
N GLN A 149 15.01 13.88 -4.18
CA GLN A 149 15.97 14.99 -4.33
C GLN A 149 15.24 16.31 -4.62
N ALA A 150 14.29 16.30 -5.56
CA ALA A 150 13.49 17.48 -5.89
C ALA A 150 12.68 18.01 -4.70
N ALA A 151 12.30 17.14 -3.77
CA ALA A 151 11.52 17.50 -2.60
C ALA A 151 12.37 17.98 -1.39
N ARG A 152 13.70 17.93 -1.49
CA ARG A 152 14.68 18.40 -0.50
C ARG A 152 15.33 19.74 -0.86
N GLY A 153 15.33 20.09 -2.15
CA GLY A 153 15.71 21.43 -2.64
C GLY A 153 14.57 22.42 -2.52
#